data_AF-G4Z3E8-F1
#
_entry.id   AF-G4Z3E8-F1
#
_cell.length_a   1.000
_cell.length_b   1.000
_cell.length_c   1.000
_cell.angle_alpha   90.00
_cell.angle_beta   90.00
_cell.angle_gamma   90.00
#
_symmetry.space_group_name_H-M   'P 1'
#
loop_
_entity.id
_entity.type
_entity.pdbx_description
1 polymer ?
#
loop_
_entity_poly.entity_id
_entity_poly.type
_entity_poly.pdbx_seq_one_letter_code
_entity_poly.pdbx_strand_id
1 'polypeptide(L)'
;GTYRFLPSAARIVFAVPASSTQIERDFGISGQMVTVQRASLSSDNIDMCSFLNRNREFIDVTQCSKLTAEEARESVPANVTVNLDPQTAMEMFESDWEQALVNSFSAHISTEL
;
A
#
# COMPACT_ATOMS: atom_id res chain seq x y z
N GLY A 1 3.39 36.83 -40.15
CA GLY A 1 4.25 35.99 -39.29
C GLY A 1 3.36 35.27 -38.31
N THR A 2 3.35 33.94 -38.33
CA THR A 2 2.41 33.14 -37.53
C THR A 2 3.24 32.35 -36.54
N TYR A 3 3.03 32.60 -35.24
CA TYR A 3 3.80 31.95 -34.17
C TYR A 3 3.39 30.47 -34.05
N ARG A 4 4.02 29.61 -34.84
CA ARG A 4 3.74 28.16 -34.93
C ARG A 4 3.73 27.44 -33.57
N PHE A 5 4.60 27.85 -32.64
CA PHE A 5 4.78 27.17 -31.34
C PHE A 5 4.10 27.88 -30.17
N LEU A 6 3.70 29.14 -30.33
CA LEU A 6 3.16 29.95 -29.24
C LEU A 6 1.87 29.35 -28.63
N PRO A 7 0.91 28.81 -29.40
CA PRO A 7 -0.25 28.15 -28.82
C PRO A 7 0.11 26.93 -27.96
N SER A 8 1.15 26.17 -28.35
CA SER A 8 1.58 25.00 -27.59
C SER A 8 2.26 25.41 -26.28
N ALA A 9 3.14 26.41 -26.34
CA ALA A 9 3.79 26.97 -25.16
C ALA A 9 2.76 27.55 -24.18
N ALA A 10 1.78 28.29 -24.68
CA ALA A 10 0.69 28.84 -23.87
C ALA A 10 -0.09 27.72 -23.14
N ARG A 11 -0.47 26.63 -23.84
CA ARG A 11 -1.17 25.51 -23.20
C ARG A 11 -0.36 24.87 -22.08
N ILE A 12 0.95 24.69 -22.27
CA ILE A 12 1.81 24.10 -21.25
C ILE A 12 1.90 25.04 -20.03
N VAL A 13 2.19 26.33 -20.26
CA VAL A 13 2.33 27.32 -19.18
C VAL A 13 1.04 27.47 -18.38
N PHE A 14 -0.11 27.52 -19.05
CA PHE A 14 -1.40 27.69 -18.39
C PHE A 14 -1.99 26.38 -17.83
N ALA A 15 -1.43 25.21 -18.16
CA ALA A 15 -1.82 23.95 -17.54
C ALA A 15 -1.16 23.71 -16.18
N VAL A 16 -0.06 24.42 -15.87
CA VAL A 16 0.62 24.29 -14.57
C VAL A 16 -0.17 25.05 -13.50
N PRO A 17 -0.64 24.38 -12.43
CA PRO A 17 -1.31 25.06 -11.34
C PRO A 17 -0.37 26.05 -10.65
N ALA A 18 -0.88 27.23 -10.30
CA ALA A 18 -0.12 28.24 -9.54
C ALA A 18 0.01 27.91 -8.04
N SER A 19 -0.66 26.85 -7.56
CA SER A 19 -0.69 26.46 -6.15
C SER A 19 -0.75 24.95 -5.97
N SER A 20 -0.21 24.48 -4.84
CA SER A 20 -0.31 23.10 -4.34
C SER A 20 -1.67 22.75 -3.73
N THR A 21 -2.58 23.70 -3.54
CA THR A 21 -3.88 23.46 -2.87
C THR A 21 -4.68 22.30 -3.50
N GLN A 22 -4.52 22.06 -4.80
CA GLN A 22 -5.16 20.92 -5.46
C GLN A 22 -4.60 19.59 -4.95
N ILE A 23 -3.28 19.44 -4.93
CA ILE A 23 -2.64 18.19 -4.45
C ILE A 23 -2.78 18.01 -2.93
N GLU A 24 -2.83 19.10 -2.16
CA GLU A 24 -3.08 19.04 -0.70
C GLU A 24 -4.47 18.47 -0.39
N ARG A 25 -5.50 18.87 -1.15
CA ARG A 25 -6.84 18.29 -1.02
C ARG A 25 -6.84 16.79 -1.34
N ASP A 26 -6.06 16.39 -2.34
CA ASP A 26 -5.96 14.99 -2.76
C ASP A 26 -5.28 14.15 -1.68
N PHE A 27 -4.20 14.65 -1.07
CA PHE A 27 -3.59 14.04 0.12
C PHE A 27 -4.51 14.01 1.33
N GLY A 28 -5.35 15.03 1.52
CA GLY A 28 -6.36 15.05 2.57
C GLY A 28 -7.35 13.90 2.47
N ILE A 29 -7.78 13.55 1.25
CA ILE A 29 -8.69 12.42 1.00
C ILE A 29 -7.98 11.08 1.28
N SER A 30 -6.71 10.97 0.87
CA SER A 30 -5.88 9.78 1.12
C SER A 30 -5.29 9.72 2.54
N GLY A 31 -5.60 10.68 3.41
CA GLY A 31 -4.98 10.84 4.73
C GLY A 31 -5.08 9.59 5.62
N GLN A 32 -6.22 8.89 5.57
CA GLN A 32 -6.42 7.65 6.34
C GLN A 32 -5.53 6.50 5.85
N MET A 33 -5.31 6.40 4.53
CA MET A 33 -4.47 5.36 3.92
C MET A 33 -3.00 5.52 4.32
N VAL A 34 -2.53 6.76 4.51
CA VAL A 34 -1.15 7.07 4.91
C VAL A 34 -0.94 7.18 6.42
N THR A 35 -2.00 7.09 7.22
CA THR A 35 -1.93 7.16 8.70
C THR A 35 -2.46 5.87 9.34
N VAL A 36 -3.76 5.80 9.58
CA VAL A 36 -4.43 4.73 10.35
C VAL A 36 -4.29 3.38 9.66
N GLN A 37 -4.39 3.34 8.34
CA GLN A 37 -4.34 2.11 7.55
C GLN A 37 -2.95 1.82 6.98
N ARG A 38 -1.95 2.67 7.26
CA ARG A 38 -0.62 2.57 6.66
C ARG A 38 0.05 1.22 6.91
N ALA A 39 -0.10 0.66 8.11
CA ALA A 39 0.49 -0.63 8.44
C ALA A 39 -0.20 -1.82 7.73
N SER A 40 -1.38 -1.59 7.17
CA SER A 40 -2.20 -2.61 6.50
C SER A 40 -2.18 -2.48 4.96
N LEU A 41 -1.51 -1.46 4.41
CA LEU A 41 -1.47 -1.18 2.98
C LEU A 41 -0.03 -1.05 2.50
N SER A 42 0.27 -1.62 1.33
CA SER A 42 1.54 -1.36 0.64
C SER A 42 1.57 0.05 0.04
N SER A 43 2.76 0.60 -0.18
CA SER A 43 2.93 1.91 -0.83
C SER A 43 2.27 1.94 -2.22
N ASP A 44 2.46 0.88 -3.00
CA ASP A 44 1.88 0.77 -4.35
C ASP A 44 0.35 0.85 -4.34
N ASN A 45 -0.29 0.24 -3.33
CA ASN A 45 -1.75 0.27 -3.18
C ASN A 45 -2.23 1.67 -2.80
N ILE A 46 -1.48 2.41 -1.98
CA ILE A 46 -1.81 3.80 -1.61
C ILE A 46 -1.77 4.70 -2.84
N ASP A 47 -0.73 4.56 -3.67
CA ASP A 47 -0.54 5.35 -4.89
C ASP A 47 -1.64 5.04 -5.91
N MET A 48 -1.91 3.76 -6.14
CA MET A 48 -2.97 3.32 -7.06
C MET A 48 -4.34 3.80 -6.58
N CYS A 49 -4.70 3.62 -5.30
CA CYS A 49 -5.97 4.12 -4.77
C CYS A 49 -6.11 5.64 -4.88
N SER A 50 -5.03 6.40 -4.64
CA SER A 50 -5.03 7.86 -4.77
C SER A 50 -5.24 8.28 -6.22
N PHE A 51 -4.58 7.61 -7.17
CA PHE A 51 -4.77 7.83 -8.61
C PHE A 51 -6.21 7.56 -9.03
N LEU A 52 -6.76 6.39 -8.68
CA LEU A 52 -8.13 6.00 -9.02
C LEU A 52 -9.16 6.99 -8.45
N ASN A 53 -8.96 7.43 -7.20
CA ASN A 53 -9.86 8.38 -6.53
C ASN A 53 -9.90 9.75 -7.23
N ARG A 54 -8.78 10.20 -7.80
CA ARG A 54 -8.69 11.46 -8.54
C ARG A 54 -9.14 11.41 -9.99
N ASN A 55 -9.20 10.22 -10.55
CA ASN A 55 -9.47 9.94 -11.95
C ASN A 55 -10.79 9.17 -12.12
N ARG A 56 -11.83 9.54 -11.36
CA ARG A 56 -13.14 8.84 -11.36
C ARG A 56 -13.85 8.84 -12.71
N GLU A 57 -13.52 9.80 -13.57
CA GLU A 57 -14.02 9.85 -14.95
C GLU A 57 -13.52 8.69 -15.80
N PHE A 58 -12.38 8.08 -15.44
CA PHE A 58 -11.83 6.94 -16.15
C PHE A 58 -12.39 5.61 -15.64
N ILE A 59 -12.91 5.58 -14.42
CA ILE A 59 -13.33 4.33 -13.74
C ILE A 59 -14.62 4.58 -12.95
N ASP A 60 -15.72 4.04 -13.46
CA ASP A 60 -16.97 3.95 -12.74
C ASP A 60 -17.00 2.66 -11.92
N VAL A 61 -16.61 2.76 -10.65
CA VAL A 61 -16.60 1.64 -9.70
C VAL A 61 -18.00 1.03 -9.52
N THR A 62 -19.06 1.79 -9.83
CA THR A 62 -20.45 1.31 -9.72
C THR A 62 -20.85 0.42 -10.89
N GLN A 63 -20.08 0.44 -11.99
CA GLN A 63 -20.25 -0.45 -13.14
C GLN A 63 -19.43 -1.74 -13.03
N CYS A 64 -18.55 -1.85 -12.04
CA CYS A 64 -17.89 -3.11 -11.74
C CYS A 64 -18.94 -4.12 -11.25
N SER A 65 -19.09 -5.22 -11.99
CA SER A 65 -19.93 -6.34 -11.55
C SER A 65 -19.45 -6.83 -10.19
N LYS A 66 -20.38 -6.94 -9.24
CA LYS A 66 -20.07 -7.44 -7.91
C LYS A 66 -19.56 -8.87 -8.02
N LEU A 67 -18.32 -9.09 -7.59
CA LEU A 67 -17.75 -10.43 -7.51
C LEU A 67 -18.51 -11.26 -6.48
N THR A 68 -18.75 -12.52 -6.79
CA THR A 68 -19.13 -13.53 -5.81
C THR A 68 -17.99 -13.78 -4.82
N ALA A 69 -18.28 -14.43 -3.69
CA ALA A 69 -17.26 -14.70 -2.68
C ALA A 69 -16.11 -15.59 -3.23
N GLU A 70 -16.45 -16.53 -4.10
CA GLU A 70 -15.50 -17.41 -4.78
C GLU A 70 -14.64 -16.63 -5.77
N GLU A 71 -15.24 -15.84 -6.68
CA GLU A 71 -14.50 -15.01 -7.64
C GLU A 71 -13.59 -13.99 -6.93
N ALA A 72 -14.05 -13.43 -5.81
CA ALA A 72 -13.26 -12.51 -5.01
C ALA A 72 -11.98 -13.17 -4.48
N ARG A 73 -12.05 -14.42 -3.99
CA ARG A 73 -10.87 -15.17 -3.51
C ARG A 73 -9.86 -15.45 -4.62
N GLU A 74 -10.34 -15.77 -5.82
CA GLU A 74 -9.48 -16.08 -6.97
C GLU A 74 -8.87 -14.83 -7.62
N SER A 75 -9.52 -13.68 -7.45
CA SER A 75 -9.06 -12.39 -8.01
C SER A 75 -8.03 -11.66 -7.14
N VAL A 76 -7.70 -12.17 -5.95
CA VAL A 76 -6.67 -11.57 -5.09
C VAL A 76 -5.30 -11.75 -5.75
N PRO A 77 -4.58 -10.67 -6.08
CA PRO A 77 -3.25 -10.77 -6.65
C PRO A 77 -2.28 -11.46 -5.69
N ALA A 78 -1.44 -12.36 -6.19
CA ALA A 78 -0.50 -13.14 -5.37
C ALA A 78 0.52 -12.28 -4.59
N ASN A 79 0.76 -11.03 -5.03
CA ASN A 79 1.60 -10.06 -4.32
C ASN A 79 0.89 -9.38 -3.13
N VAL A 80 -0.41 -9.59 -2.95
CA VAL A 80 -1.23 -9.07 -1.83
C VAL A 80 -1.52 -10.16 -0.80
N THR A 81 -1.37 -11.44 -1.17
CA THR A 81 -1.49 -12.56 -0.24
C THR A 81 -0.23 -12.69 0.61
N VAL A 82 -0.33 -12.38 1.89
CA VAL A 82 0.66 -12.81 2.89
C VAL A 82 0.28 -14.24 3.26
N ASN A 83 1.18 -15.19 3.02
CA ASN A 83 0.99 -16.56 3.47
C ASN A 83 1.07 -16.56 5.01
N LEU A 84 -0.09 -16.51 5.65
CA LEU A 84 -0.26 -16.63 7.09
C LEU A 84 -0.52 -18.08 7.51
N ASP A 85 -0.43 -19.03 6.58
CA ASP A 85 -0.65 -20.44 6.88
C ASP A 85 0.45 -20.85 7.87
N PRO A 86 0.11 -21.17 9.12
CA PRO A 86 1.10 -21.60 10.08
C PRO A 86 1.63 -22.93 9.55
N GLN A 87 2.92 -23.01 9.19
CA GLN A 87 3.49 -24.27 8.71
C GLN A 87 3.30 -25.39 9.75
N THR A 88 3.14 -25.06 11.04
CA THR A 88 2.22 -25.66 12.03
C THR A 88 2.11 -24.66 13.20
N ALA A 89 1.03 -24.65 14.00
CA ALA A 89 0.97 -23.85 15.24
C ALA A 89 2.14 -24.14 16.21
N MET A 90 2.70 -25.36 16.10
CA MET A 90 3.88 -25.82 16.80
C MET A 90 5.16 -25.11 16.33
N GLU A 91 5.33 -24.87 15.02
CA GLU A 91 6.50 -24.19 14.46
C GLU A 91 6.52 -22.68 14.75
N MET A 92 5.35 -22.05 14.93
CA MET A 92 5.28 -20.65 15.37
C MET A 92 5.77 -20.44 16.82
N PHE A 93 5.64 -21.45 17.67
CA PHE A 93 6.10 -21.38 19.06
C PHE A 93 7.55 -21.87 19.21
N GLU A 94 7.97 -22.90 18.47
CA GLU A 94 9.23 -23.60 18.73
C GLU A 94 10.50 -22.93 18.16
N SER A 95 10.45 -22.13 17.09
CA SER A 95 11.61 -22.13 16.20
C SER A 95 12.76 -21.15 16.43
N ASP A 96 12.67 -20.05 17.19
CA ASP A 96 13.87 -19.18 17.33
C ASP A 96 14.01 -18.46 18.67
N TRP A 97 12.91 -17.89 19.20
CA TRP A 97 12.98 -17.10 20.43
C TRP A 97 13.12 -17.98 21.68
N GLU A 98 12.52 -19.17 21.71
CA GLU A 98 12.64 -20.12 22.83
C GLU A 98 14.07 -20.67 22.93
N GLN A 99 14.69 -21.04 21.80
CA GLN A 99 16.09 -21.45 21.76
C GLN A 99 17.03 -20.32 22.16
N ALA A 100 16.80 -19.09 21.70
CA ALA A 100 17.59 -17.92 22.11
C ALA A 100 17.48 -17.64 23.62
N LEU A 101 16.29 -17.84 24.21
CA LEU A 101 16.04 -17.64 25.63
C LEU A 101 16.70 -18.74 26.47
N VAL A 102 16.54 -20.02 26.09
CA VAL A 102 17.18 -21.16 26.75
C VAL A 102 18.71 -21.04 26.70
N ASN A 103 19.28 -20.67 25.55
CA ASN A 103 20.73 -20.47 25.41
C ASN A 103 21.24 -19.30 26.27
N SER A 104 20.44 -18.24 26.40
CA SER A 104 20.80 -17.06 27.22
C SER A 104 20.77 -17.38 28.73
N PHE A 105 19.85 -18.24 29.19
CA PHE A 105 19.80 -18.68 30.60
C PHE A 105 20.83 -19.77 30.93
N SER A 106 21.13 -20.69 29.99
CA SER A 106 22.19 -21.69 30.19
C SER A 106 23.59 -21.08 30.23
N ALA A 107 23.86 -20.02 29.47
CA ALA A 107 25.16 -19.34 29.50
C ALA A 107 25.47 -18.67 30.86
N HIS A 108 24.45 -18.34 31.65
CA HIS A 108 24.61 -17.71 32.98
C HIS A 108 24.77 -18.70 34.14
N ILE A 109 24.46 -19.99 33.96
CA ILE A 109 24.58 -21.01 35.02
C ILE A 109 25.97 -21.66 35.03
N SER A 110 26.67 -21.72 33.89
CA SER A 110 27.99 -22.36 33.81
C SER A 110 29.17 -21.50 34.28
N THR A 111 28.94 -20.23 34.61
CA THR A 111 29.99 -19.33 35.14
C THR A 111 30.03 -19.22 36.66
N GLU A 112 29.10 -19.87 37.37
CA GLU A 112 29.11 -19.95 38.84
C GLU A 112 29.11 -21.40 39.32
N LEU A 113 30.21 -22.10 39.08
CA LEU A 113 30.64 -23.30 39.84
C LEU A 113 32.17 -23.43 39.78
#